data_AF-A0A4R9PRK4-F1
#
_entry.id   AF-A0A4R9PRK4-F1
#
_cell.length_a   1.000
_cell.length_b   1.000
_cell.length_c   1.000
_cell.angle_alpha   90.00
_cell.angle_beta   90.00
_cell.angle_gamma   90.00
#
_symmetry.space_group_name_H-M   'P 1'
#
loop_
_entity.id
_entity.type
_entity.pdbx_description
1 polymer ?
#
loop_
_entity_poly.entity_id
_entity_poly.type
_entity_poly.pdbx_seq_one_letter_code
_entity_poly.pdbx_strand_id
1 'polypeptide(L)' 'MNKSIVMDSVEIDALEDRYYVRVIEDGVVTIKGFRSEPDAKSFAEGENTRLGLDAVKRAGAGQK' A
#
# COMPACT_ATOMS: atom_id res chain seq x y z
N MET A 1 4.01 4.93 26.04
CA MET A 1 3.37 4.16 24.95
C MET A 1 4.18 4.42 23.69
N ASN A 2 4.85 3.40 23.15
CA ASN A 2 5.45 3.50 21.83
C ASN A 2 4.32 3.45 20.82
N LYS A 3 3.74 4.61 20.52
CA LYS A 3 2.81 4.78 19.42
C LYS A 3 3.68 4.62 18.17
N SER A 4 3.84 3.40 17.68
CA SER A 4 4.27 3.21 16.30
C SER A 4 3.28 4.02 15.48
N ILE A 5 3.72 5.17 15.00
CA ILE A 5 2.96 5.95 14.03
C ILE A 5 2.88 5.00 12.85
N VAL A 6 1.71 4.40 12.63
CA VAL A 6 1.49 3.59 11.45
C VAL A 6 1.47 4.61 10.32
N MET A 7 2.60 4.76 9.64
CA MET A 7 2.71 5.62 8.47
C MET A 7 1.76 5.09 7.40
N ASP A 8 1.16 6.01 6.66
CA ASP A 8 0.32 5.66 5.52
C ASP A 8 1.12 4.76 4.56
N SER A 9 0.52 3.65 4.17
CA SER A 9 1.17 2.68 3.31
C SER A 9 0.16 1.95 2.43
N VAL A 10 0.65 1.49 1.28
CA VAL A 10 -0.11 0.64 0.37
C VAL A 10 0.76 -0.56 0.03
N GLU A 11 0.29 -1.74 0.41
CA GLU A 11 0.97 -3.02 0.25
C GLU A 11 0.12 -3.95 -0.63
N ILE A 12 0.75 -4.74 -1.49
CA ILE A 12 0.09 -5.78 -2.27
C ILE A 12 0.66 -7.13 -1.83
N ASP A 13 -0.22 -8.03 -1.41
CA ASP A 13 0.10 -9.41 -1.09
C ASP A 13 -0.61 -10.37 -2.06
N ALA A 14 0.06 -11.46 -2.41
CA ALA A 14 -0.52 -12.57 -3.16
C ALA A 14 -0.68 -13.77 -2.23
N LEU A 15 -1.91 -14.28 -2.12
CA LEU A 15 -2.26 -15.43 -1.29
C LEU A 15 -3.13 -16.37 -2.13
N GLU A 16 -2.62 -17.58 -2.34
CA GLU A 16 -3.22 -18.58 -3.24
C GLU A 16 -3.42 -17.98 -4.65
N ASP A 17 -4.66 -17.96 -5.14
CA ASP A 17 -5.04 -17.45 -6.46
C ASP A 17 -5.69 -16.05 -6.39
N ARG A 18 -5.35 -15.27 -5.36
CA ARG A 18 -5.89 -13.92 -5.14
C ARG A 18 -4.83 -12.91 -4.75
N TYR A 19 -5.12 -11.66 -5.09
CA TYR A 19 -4.30 -10.50 -4.75
C TYR A 19 -5.06 -9.64 -3.74
N TYR A 20 -4.38 -9.18 -2.72
CA TYR A 20 -4.93 -8.34 -1.68
C TYR A 20 -4.15 -7.05 -1.64
N VAL A 21 -4.84 -5.91 -1.65
CA VAL A 21 -4.24 -4.61 -1.40
C VAL A 21 -4.62 -4.18 0.01
N ARG A 22 -3.61 -3.95 0.83
CA ARG A 22 -3.73 -3.41 2.18
C ARG A 22 -3.38 -1.93 2.14
N VAL A 23 -4.32 -1.09 2.56
CA VAL A 23 -4.16 0.35 2.68
C VAL A 23 -4.16 0.70 4.16
N ILE A 24 -3.14 1.42 4.60
CA ILE A 24 -3.08 2.05 5.91
C ILE A 24 -3.19 3.55 5.70
N GLU A 25 -4.17 4.19 6.33
CA GLU A 25 -4.39 5.63 6.30
C GLU A 25 -4.77 6.09 7.71
N ASP A 26 -3.99 7.01 8.30
CA ASP A 26 -4.20 7.52 9.66
C ASP A 26 -4.33 6.40 10.72
N GLY A 27 -3.63 5.29 10.51
CA GLY A 27 -3.68 4.10 11.37
C GLY A 27 -4.91 3.20 11.18
N VAL A 28 -5.79 3.51 10.23
CA VAL A 28 -6.92 2.66 9.83
C VAL A 28 -6.45 1.71 8.72
N VAL A 29 -6.73 0.41 8.87
CA VAL A 29 -6.37 -0.63 7.89
C VAL A 29 -7.61 -1.02 7.09
N THR A 30 -7.51 -0.89 5.77
CA THR A 30 -8.50 -1.38 4.81
C THR A 30 -7.86 -2.44 3.91
N ILE A 31 -8.55 -3.55 3.68
CA ILE A 31 -8.07 -4.63 2.80
C ILE A 31 -9.09 -4.87 1.69
N LYS A 32 -8.62 -4.91 0.44
CA LYS A 32 -9.45 -5.20 -0.73
C LYS A 32 -8.85 -6.34 -1.56
N GLY A 33 -9.67 -7.33 -1.89
CA GLY A 33 -9.27 -8.48 -2.69
C GLY A 33 -9.58 -8.33 -4.19
N PHE A 34 -8.71 -8.89 -5.01
CA PHE A 34 -8.76 -8.89 -6.47
C PHE A 34 -8.46 -10.29 -7.02
N ARG A 35 -9.05 -10.61 -8.18
CA ARG A 35 -8.80 -11.87 -8.89
C ARG A 35 -7.63 -11.81 -9.85
N SER A 36 -7.12 -10.61 -10.15
CA SER A 36 -6.05 -10.40 -11.11
C SER A 36 -4.99 -9.48 -10.51
N GLU A 37 -3.72 -9.77 -10.83
CA GLU A 37 -2.59 -8.92 -10.45
C GLU A 37 -2.70 -7.50 -11.03
N PRO A 38 -3.07 -7.33 -12.33
CA PRO A 38 -3.15 -6.00 -12.91
C PRO A 38 -4.18 -5.11 -12.20
N ASP A 39 -5.35 -5.64 -11.85
CA ASP A 39 -6.37 -4.86 -11.14
C ASP A 39 -5.91 -4.46 -9.74
N ALA A 40 -5.22 -5.36 -9.03
CA ALA A 40 -4.64 -5.06 -7.72
C ALA A 40 -3.57 -3.97 -7.82
N LYS A 41 -2.69 -4.05 -8.83
CA LYS A 41 -1.66 -3.03 -9.09
C LYS A 41 -2.26 -1.67 -9.43
N SER A 42 -3.21 -1.61 -10.36
CA SER A 42 -3.86 -0.35 -10.73
C SER A 42 -4.61 0.28 -9.55
N PHE A 43 -5.25 -0.53 -8.70
CA PHE A 43 -5.86 -0.02 -7.47
C PHE A 43 -4.82 0.52 -6.49
N ALA A 44 -3.74 -0.23 -6.25
CA ALA A 44 -2.67 0.18 -5.35
C ALA A 44 -1.95 1.46 -5.83
N GLU A 45 -1.73 1.62 -7.13
CA GLU A 45 -1.20 2.85 -7.73
C GLU A 45 -2.13 4.03 -7.48
N GLY A 46 -3.44 3.86 -7.69
CA GLY A 46 -4.45 4.87 -7.37
C GLY A 46 -4.41 5.29 -5.89
N GLU A 47 -4.29 4.34 -4.97
CA GLU A 47 -4.17 4.62 -3.54
C GLU A 47 -2.84 5.29 -3.17
N ASN A 48 -1.72 4.90 -3.79
CA ASN A 48 -0.43 5.57 -3.59
C ASN A 48 -0.50 7.04 -4.03
N THR A 49 -1.14 7.34 -5.16
CA THR A 49 -1.36 8.71 -5.62
C THR A 49 -2.32 9.47 -4.69
N ARG A 50 -3.42 8.83 -4.27
CA ARG A 50 -4.42 9.43 -3.36
C ARG A 50 -3.81 9.83 -2.01
N LEU A 51 -2.92 8.99 -1.49
CA LEU A 51 -2.21 9.19 -0.22
C LEU A 51 -0.92 10.02 -0.36
N GLY A 52 -0.53 10.40 -1.58
CA GLY A 52 0.69 11.17 -1.83
C GLY A 52 2.00 10.40 -1.57
N LEU A 53 1.96 9.06 -1.57
CA LEU A 53 3.11 8.20 -1.28
C LEU A 53 4.11 8.07 -2.44
N ASP A 54 3.71 8.46 -3.65
CA ASP A 54 4.54 8.42 -4.85
C ASP A 54 5.80 9.29 -4.74
N ALA A 55 5.73 10.39 -3.98
CA ALA A 55 6.86 11.28 -3.72
C ALA A 55 7.89 10.64 -2.75
N VAL A 56 7.44 9.79 -1.84
CA VAL A 56 8.27 9.18 -0.79
C VAL A 56 9.12 8.03 -1.35
N LYS A 57 8.62 7.26 -2.31
CA LYS A 57 9.40 6.18 -2.95
C LYS A 57 10.63 6.69 -3.71
N ARG A 58 10.60 7.92 -4.25
CA ARG A 58 11.77 8.53 -4.94
C ARG A 58 12.83 9.06 -3.98
N ALA A 59 12.47 9.37 -2.73
CA ALA A 59 13.41 9.82 -1.70
C ALA A 59 14.04 8.66 -0.90
N GLY A 60 13.45 7.46 -0.95
CA GLY A 60 13.88 6.28 -0.20
C GLY A 60 14.89 5.35 -0.88
N ALA A 61 15.15 5.50 -2.19
CA ALA A 61 16.12 4.68 -2.93
C ALA A 61 17.60 5.10 -2.69
N GLY A 62 17.90 5.56 -1.48
CA GLY A 62 19.20 6.08 -1.06
C GLY A 62 19.62 5.68 0.35
N GLN A 63 19.16 4.53 0.86
CA GLN A 63 19.71 3.92 2.08
C GLN A 63 19.98 2.42 1.89
N LYS A 64 21.03 2.11 1.11
CA LYS A 64 22.30 1.50 1.54
C LYS A 64 23.00 0.85 0.34
#